data_AF-A0A836IBD2-F1
#
_entry.id   AF-A0A836IBD2-F1
#
_cell.length_a   1.000
_cell.length_b   1.000
_cell.length_c   1.000
_cell.angle_alpha   90.00
_cell.angle_beta   90.00
_cell.angle_gamma   90.00
#
_symmetry.space_group_name_H-M   'P 1'
#
loop_
_entity.id
_entity.type
_entity.pdbx_description
1 polymer ?
#
loop_
_entity_poly.entity_id
_entity_poly.type
_entity_poly.pdbx_seq_one_letter_code
_entity_poly.pdbx_strand_id
1 'polypeptide(L)'
;MVREAAEFEDEDRKVRERVEAKNSLESIAYSLRNQINDKDKLGEKLAADDKKAIEEAVKSALDFVDENPDADRDELEAAREKLQSITNPIIQKVYQAAGGADFSAGAGAGAAEAEAMDDL
;
A
#
# COMPACT_ATOMS: atom_id res chain seq x y z
N MET A 1 15.89 -23.34 25.89
CA MET A 1 14.55 -23.89 25.56
C MET A 1 13.47 -22.82 25.61
N VAL A 2 12.94 -22.36 26.77
CA VAL A 2 11.84 -21.35 26.77
C VAL A 2 12.26 -19.96 26.25
N ARG A 3 13.50 -19.53 26.52
CA ARG A 3 14.01 -18.23 26.04
C ARG A 3 14.31 -18.22 24.54
N GLU A 4 14.94 -19.29 24.04
CA GLU A 4 15.22 -19.45 22.61
C GLU A 4 13.92 -19.51 21.80
N ALA A 5 12.88 -20.21 22.29
CA ALA A 5 11.59 -20.28 21.61
C ALA A 5 10.91 -18.90 21.46
N ALA A 6 10.98 -18.06 22.50
CA ALA A 6 10.45 -16.69 22.45
C ALA A 6 11.24 -15.78 21.50
N GLU A 7 12.58 -15.93 21.45
CA GLU A 7 13.42 -15.18 20.51
C GLU A 7 13.10 -15.53 19.05
N PHE A 8 12.91 -16.81 18.73
CA PHE A 8 12.51 -17.25 17.40
C PHE A 8 11.10 -16.74 17.01
N GLU A 9 10.15 -16.73 17.95
CA GLU A 9 8.80 -16.21 17.71
C GLU A 9 8.81 -14.71 17.38
N ASP A 10 9.58 -13.91 18.13
CA ASP A 10 9.71 -12.47 17.91
C ASP A 10 10.41 -12.14 16.58
N GLU A 11 11.43 -12.92 16.20
CA GLU A 11 12.12 -12.77 14.91
C GLU A 11 11.20 -13.12 13.73
N ASP A 12 10.50 -14.26 13.81
CA ASP A 12 9.54 -14.69 12.79
C ASP A 12 8.40 -13.66 12.63
N ARG A 13 7.92 -13.11 13.74
CA ARG A 13 6.90 -12.06 13.73
C ARG A 13 7.39 -10.80 13.01
N LYS A 14 8.58 -10.30 13.31
CA LYS A 14 9.13 -9.11 12.66
C LYS A 14 9.31 -9.30 11.17
N VAL A 15 9.77 -10.48 10.74
CA VAL A 15 9.90 -10.82 9.32
C VAL A 15 8.53 -10.82 8.64
N ARG A 16 7.52 -11.43 9.26
CA ARG A 16 6.14 -11.45 8.73
C ARG A 16 5.57 -10.05 8.56
N GLU A 17 5.60 -9.24 9.63
CA GLU A 17 5.05 -7.88 9.62
C GLU A 17 5.73 -7.00 8.55
N ARG A 18 7.05 -7.13 8.38
CA ARG A 18 7.80 -6.43 7.32
C ARG A 18 7.35 -6.85 5.92
N VAL A 19 7.17 -8.16 5.69
CA VAL A 19 6.72 -8.68 4.39
C VAL A 19 5.29 -8.21 4.09
N GLU A 20 4.40 -8.21 5.07
CA GLU A 20 3.03 -7.71 4.91
C GLU A 20 2.99 -6.22 4.59
N ALA A 21 3.78 -5.40 5.30
CA ALA A 21 3.91 -3.97 5.03
C ALA A 21 4.42 -3.69 3.61
N LYS A 22 5.46 -4.43 3.17
CA LYS A 22 6.00 -4.33 1.80
C LYS A 22 4.94 -4.70 0.75
N ASN A 23 4.28 -5.83 0.92
CA ASN A 23 3.23 -6.28 0.01
C ASN A 23 2.07 -5.28 -0.07
N SER A 24 1.70 -4.67 1.06
CA SER A 24 0.66 -3.64 1.11
C SER A 24 1.04 -2.40 0.29
N LEU A 25 2.26 -1.91 0.45
CA LEU A 25 2.81 -0.77 -0.30
C LEU A 25 2.83 -1.05 -1.81
N GLU A 26 3.43 -2.17 -2.21
CA GLU A 26 3.52 -2.57 -3.62
C GLU A 26 2.13 -2.74 -4.24
N SER A 27 1.22 -3.43 -3.55
CA SER A 27 -0.16 -3.67 -4.02
C SER A 27 -0.90 -2.37 -4.31
N ILE A 28 -0.85 -1.39 -3.40
CA ILE A 28 -1.49 -0.09 -3.60
C ILE A 28 -0.81 0.67 -4.75
N ALA A 29 0.52 0.69 -4.81
CA ALA A 29 1.27 1.37 -5.86
C ALA A 29 0.93 0.83 -7.26
N TYR A 30 0.90 -0.50 -7.43
CA TYR A 30 0.53 -1.14 -8.69
C TYR A 30 -0.96 -0.95 -9.03
N SER A 31 -1.85 -1.03 -8.04
CA SER A 31 -3.27 -0.76 -8.24
C SER A 31 -3.51 0.65 -8.77
N LEU A 32 -2.90 1.66 -8.15
CA LEU A 32 -2.95 3.05 -8.59
C LEU A 32 -2.39 3.22 -10.01
N ARG A 33 -1.22 2.64 -10.29
CA ARG A 33 -0.62 2.65 -11.63
C ARG A 33 -1.57 2.11 -12.68
N ASN A 34 -2.28 1.03 -12.38
CA ASN A 34 -3.23 0.43 -13.31
C ASN A 34 -4.45 1.33 -13.50
N GLN A 35 -5.00 1.89 -12.42
CA GLN A 35 -6.19 2.75 -12.47
C GLN A 35 -5.98 4.05 -13.28
N ILE A 36 -4.81 4.68 -13.17
CA ILE A 36 -4.51 5.94 -13.89
C ILE A 36 -4.12 5.73 -15.36
N ASN A 37 -3.78 4.50 -15.74
CA ASN A 37 -3.47 4.12 -17.12
C ASN A 37 -4.65 3.48 -17.84
N ASP A 38 -5.66 3.05 -17.09
CA ASP A 38 -6.92 2.56 -17.61
C ASP A 38 -7.88 3.74 -17.91
N LYS A 39 -8.23 3.88 -19.20
CA LYS A 39 -9.09 4.95 -19.70
C LYS A 39 -10.50 4.89 -19.12
N ASP A 40 -11.00 3.68 -18.87
CA ASP A 40 -12.35 3.46 -18.34
C ASP A 40 -12.43 3.75 -16.83
N LYS A 41 -11.27 3.90 -16.15
CA LYS A 41 -11.17 4.20 -14.72
C LYS A 41 -10.80 5.66 -14.47
N LEU A 42 -9.58 5.94 -14.03
CA LEU A 42 -9.12 7.28 -13.69
C LEU A 42 -8.38 7.94 -14.85
N GLY A 43 -7.92 7.18 -15.84
CA GLY A 43 -7.02 7.66 -16.89
C GLY A 43 -7.57 8.83 -17.71
N GLU A 44 -8.86 8.81 -18.07
CA GLU A 44 -9.50 9.93 -18.79
C GLU A 44 -10.15 10.97 -17.86
N LYS A 45 -10.30 10.66 -16.56
CA LYS A 45 -10.95 11.55 -15.58
C LYS A 45 -9.96 12.48 -14.87
N LEU A 46 -8.67 12.17 -14.90
CA LEU A 46 -7.60 12.94 -14.27
C LEU A 46 -7.13 14.08 -15.17
N ALA A 47 -6.90 15.25 -14.57
CA ALA A 47 -6.10 16.28 -15.22
C ALA A 47 -4.65 15.78 -15.42
N ALA A 48 -3.94 16.31 -16.42
CA ALA A 48 -2.58 15.89 -16.74
C ALA A 48 -1.61 16.05 -15.56
N ASP A 49 -1.69 17.16 -14.83
CA ASP A 49 -0.85 17.42 -13.65
C ASP A 49 -1.17 16.46 -12.50
N ASP A 50 -2.46 16.20 -12.25
CA ASP A 50 -2.94 15.26 -11.24
C ASP A 50 -2.48 13.83 -11.56
N LYS A 51 -2.56 13.41 -12.83
CA LYS A 51 -2.05 12.11 -13.29
C LYS A 51 -0.54 12.00 -13.07
N LYS A 52 0.22 13.02 -13.47
CA LYS A 52 1.68 13.03 -13.30
C LYS A 52 2.09 12.96 -11.83
N ALA A 53 1.39 13.66 -10.94
CA ALA A 53 1.65 13.59 -9.50
C ALA A 53 1.44 12.18 -8.94
N ILE A 54 0.40 11.46 -9.38
CA ILE A 54 0.19 10.05 -8.99
C ILE A 54 1.29 9.16 -9.57
N GLU A 55 1.67 9.34 -10.84
CA GLU A 55 2.76 8.56 -11.47
C GLU A 55 4.09 8.71 -10.73
N GLU A 56 4.45 9.95 -10.36
CA GLU A 56 5.67 10.23 -9.59
C GLU A 56 5.62 9.65 -8.18
N ALA A 57 4.47 9.74 -7.49
CA ALA A 57 4.28 9.18 -6.16
C ALA A 57 4.37 7.64 -6.17
N VAL A 58 3.72 6.98 -7.15
CA VAL A 58 3.79 5.53 -7.36
C VAL A 58 5.22 5.10 -7.66
N LYS A 59 5.91 5.82 -8.56
CA LYS A 59 7.30 5.52 -8.90
C LYS A 59 8.19 5.64 -7.67
N SER A 60 8.07 6.72 -6.89
CA SER A 60 8.85 6.90 -5.66
C SER A 60 8.59 5.80 -4.64
N ALA A 61 7.37 5.27 -4.53
CA ALA A 61 7.04 4.17 -3.62
C ALA A 61 7.69 2.85 -4.06
N LEU A 62 7.66 2.54 -5.36
CA LEU A 62 8.28 1.32 -5.90
C LEU A 62 9.81 1.40 -5.83
N ASP A 63 10.39 2.54 -6.24
CA ASP A 63 11.83 2.78 -6.14
C ASP A 63 12.31 2.63 -4.68
N PHE A 64 11.53 3.13 -3.70
CA PHE A 64 11.86 2.97 -2.29
C PHE A 64 11.98 1.49 -1.88
N VAL A 65 11.05 0.64 -2.31
CA VAL A 65 11.07 -0.79 -1.99
C VAL A 65 12.23 -1.52 -2.68
N ASP A 66 12.58 -1.12 -3.90
CA ASP A 66 13.70 -1.69 -4.65
C ASP A 66 15.07 -1.27 -4.08
N GLU A 67 15.19 -0.01 -3.65
CA GLU A 67 16.42 0.56 -3.09
C GLU A 67 16.64 0.17 -1.62
N ASN A 68 15.58 -0.18 -0.89
CA ASN A 68 15.62 -0.51 0.53
C ASN A 68 15.03 -1.92 0.78
N PRO A 69 15.68 -3.00 0.30
CA PRO A 69 15.17 -4.37 0.41
C PRO A 69 15.01 -4.87 1.86
N ASP A 70 15.72 -4.24 2.79
CA ASP A 70 15.74 -4.54 4.23
C ASP A 70 15.01 -3.48 5.07
N ALA A 71 14.27 -2.55 4.45
CA ALA A 71 13.47 -1.56 5.17
C ALA A 71 12.57 -2.23 6.20
N ASP A 72 12.48 -1.63 7.39
CA ASP A 72 11.63 -2.15 8.46
C ASP A 72 10.15 -1.85 8.21
N ARG A 73 9.29 -2.38 9.08
CA ARG A 73 7.83 -2.20 8.98
C ARG A 73 7.45 -0.72 8.99
N ASP A 74 8.05 0.08 9.87
CA ASP A 74 7.66 1.48 10.07
C ASP A 74 8.10 2.33 8.87
N GLU A 75 9.25 2.05 8.28
CA GLU A 75 9.72 2.68 7.05
C GLU A 75 8.81 2.38 5.84
N LEU A 76 8.37 1.12 5.70
CA LEU A 76 7.44 0.69 4.67
C LEU A 76 6.04 1.33 4.85
N GLU A 77 5.55 1.40 6.09
CA GLU A 77 4.31 2.08 6.42
C GLU A 77 4.39 3.59 6.13
N ALA A 78 5.50 4.24 6.49
CA ALA A 78 5.71 5.66 6.18
C ALA A 78 5.75 5.95 4.68
N ALA A 79 6.39 5.08 3.88
CA ALA A 79 6.37 5.19 2.42
C ALA A 79 4.96 5.02 1.85
N ARG A 80 4.16 4.11 2.41
CA ARG A 80 2.75 3.92 2.06
C ARG A 80 1.89 5.13 2.42
N GLU A 81 2.07 5.70 3.61
CA GLU A 81 1.35 6.91 4.02
C GLU A 81 1.70 8.10 3.13
N LYS A 82 2.98 8.26 2.77
CA LYS A 82 3.41 9.29 1.82
C LYS A 82 2.73 9.14 0.46
N LEU A 83 2.68 7.92 -0.09
CA LEU A 83 1.95 7.64 -1.33
C LEU A 83 0.45 8.01 -1.20
N GLN A 84 -0.20 7.62 -0.11
CA GLN A 84 -1.61 7.91 0.12
C GLN A 84 -1.89 9.40 0.33
N SER A 85 -0.99 10.14 1.00
CA SER A 85 -1.13 11.56 1.28
C SER A 85 -1.22 12.41 0.00
N ILE A 86 -0.56 11.96 -1.07
CA ILE A 86 -0.58 12.62 -2.38
C ILE A 86 -1.79 12.14 -3.19
N THR A 87 -2.04 10.83 -3.20
CA THR A 87 -2.99 10.22 -4.13
C THR A 87 -4.44 10.33 -3.67
N ASN A 88 -4.72 10.16 -2.37
CA ASN A 88 -6.08 10.26 -1.82
C ASN A 88 -6.81 11.58 -2.14
N PRO A 89 -6.22 12.78 -1.91
CA PRO A 89 -6.92 14.03 -2.21
C PRO A 89 -7.19 14.22 -3.71
N ILE A 90 -6.28 13.79 -4.59
CA ILE A 90 -6.46 13.84 -6.04
C ILE A 90 -7.63 12.94 -6.45
N ILE A 91 -7.64 11.72 -5.92
CA ILE A 91 -8.69 10.75 -6.23
C ILE A 91 -10.04 11.24 -5.72
N GLN A 92 -10.12 11.73 -4.48
CA GLN A 92 -11.35 12.30 -3.91
C GLN A 92 -11.90 13.44 -4.79
N LYS A 93 -11.05 14.35 -5.27
CA LYS A 93 -11.43 15.42 -6.20
C LYS A 93 -12.05 14.87 -7.49
N VAL A 94 -11.46 13.83 -8.08
CA VAL A 94 -12.01 13.17 -9.28
C VAL A 94 -13.37 12.51 -8.99
N TYR A 95 -13.51 11.82 -7.85
CA TYR A 95 -14.78 11.19 -7.48
C TYR A 95 -15.90 12.19 -7.22
N GLN A 96 -15.60 13.31 -6.58
CA GLN A 96 -16.55 14.39 -6.38
C GLN A 96 -16.99 15.02 -7.71
N ALA A 97 -16.05 15.20 -8.65
CA ALA A 97 -16.35 15.70 -9.99
C ALA A 97 -17.17 14.72 -10.84
N ALA A 98 -16.98 13.41 -10.65
CA ALA A 98 -17.67 12.36 -11.39
C ALA A 98 -19.06 12.00 -10.83
N GLY A 99 -19.55 12.69 -9.79
CA GLY A 99 -20.88 12.47 -9.23
C GLY A 99 -21.00 11.27 -8.27
N GLY A 100 -19.87 10.80 -7.70
CA GLY A 100 -19.85 9.81 -6.63
C GLY A 100 -20.35 8.43 -7.04
N ALA A 101 -19.52 7.65 -7.73
CA ALA A 101 -19.74 6.22 -7.90
C ALA A 101 -18.43 5.45 -7.76
N ASP A 102 -18.34 4.69 -6.67
CA ASP A 102 -17.47 3.53 -6.43
C ASP A 102 -15.96 3.73 -6.61
N PHE A 103 -15.27 4.08 -5.51
CA PHE A 103 -13.85 3.76 -5.35
C PHE A 103 -13.67 2.65 -4.33
N SER A 104 -13.51 1.44 -4.82
CA SER A 104 -12.74 0.43 -4.11
C SER A 104 -11.29 0.54 -4.58
N ALA A 105 -10.51 1.49 -4.03
CA ALA A 105 -9.06 1.39 -4.09
C ALA A 105 -8.64 0.22 -3.23
N GLY A 106 -8.66 -0.99 -3.80
CA GLY A 106 -7.84 -2.10 -3.34
C GLY A 106 -7.77 -2.30 -1.84
N ALA A 107 -8.86 -2.05 -1.09
CA ALA A 107 -9.02 -2.48 0.29
C ALA A 107 -9.31 -3.99 0.27
N GLY A 108 -8.45 -4.73 -0.41
CA GLY A 108 -8.35 -6.17 -0.30
C GLY A 108 -7.52 -6.47 0.93
N ALA A 109 -8.23 -6.68 2.03
CA ALA A 109 -7.91 -7.65 3.08
C ALA A 109 -6.42 -7.87 3.38
N GLY A 110 -5.92 -7.16 4.38
CA GLY A 110 -4.73 -7.55 5.16
C GLY A 110 -4.95 -7.41 6.67
N ALA A 111 -6.21 -7.32 7.11
CA ALA A 111 -6.59 -7.13 8.50
C ALA A 111 -7.73 -8.06 8.88
N ALA A 112 -7.46 -9.36 8.92
CA ALA A 112 -8.20 -10.37 9.67
C ALA A 112 -7.49 -11.72 9.48
N GLU A 113 -6.60 -12.09 10.40
CA GLU A 113 -6.57 -13.39 11.10
C GLU A 113 -5.31 -13.44 11.97
N ALA A 114 -5.33 -12.64 13.02
CA ALA A 114 -4.54 -12.88 14.22
C ALA A 114 -5.53 -13.17 15.35
N GLU A 115 -6.23 -14.31 15.27
CA GLU A 115 -6.89 -15.00 16.39
C GLU A 115 -7.33 -16.39 15.93
N ALA A 116 -6.53 -17.41 16.24
CA ALA A 116 -6.92 -18.78 16.62
C ALA A 116 -5.74 -19.74 16.43
N MET A 117 -4.75 -19.66 17.31
CA MET A 117 -3.90 -20.81 17.62
C MET A 117 -3.40 -20.71 19.07
N ASP A 118 -4.34 -20.44 19.97
CA ASP A 118 -4.27 -20.88 21.36
C ASP A 118 -5.12 -22.17 21.42
N ASP A 119 -4.59 -23.22 22.05
CA ASP A 119 -5.11 -24.59 22.15
C ASP A 119 -4.97 -25.54 20.93
N LEU A 120 -3.79 -26.18 20.83
CA LEU A 120 -3.63 -27.66 20.90
C LEU A 120 -2.16 -28.11 20.89
#